data_AF-A0A9D6M4D7-F1
#
_entry.id   AF-A0A9D6M4D7-F1
#
_cell.length_a   1.000
_cell.length_b   1.000
_cell.length_c   1.000
_cell.angle_alpha   90.00
_cell.angle_beta   90.00
_cell.angle_gamma   90.00
#
_symmetry.space_group_name_H-M   'P 1'
#
loop_
_entity.id
_entity.type
_entity.pdbx_description
1 polymer ?
#
loop_
_entity_poly.entity_id
_entity_poly.type
_entity_poly.pdbx_seq_one_letter_code
_entity_poly.pdbx_strand_id
1 'polypeptide(L)'
;MTYIPVEMRRQVRADAGGRCGYCRTAEHLTGTPLEIDHLIPESTGGLTIQDNLWLACHRCNEFKGDRTVATDPDIVIQKSFFRPPLRVPGKETVCRRM
;
A
#
# COMPACT_ATOMS: atom_id res chain seq x y z
N MET A 1 -4.04 -15.46 5.81
CA MET A 1 -2.99 -15.36 4.78
C MET A 1 -3.37 -16.24 3.61
N THR A 2 -4.23 -15.72 2.73
CA THR A 2 -4.57 -16.42 1.48
C THR A 2 -3.37 -16.48 0.56
N TYR A 3 -3.32 -17.51 -0.27
CA TYR A 3 -2.30 -17.63 -1.29
C TYR A 3 -2.45 -16.49 -2.33
N ILE A 4 -1.45 -15.61 -2.40
CA ILE A 4 -1.32 -14.59 -3.45
C ILE A 4 -0.47 -15.18 -4.59
N PRO A 5 -1.00 -15.34 -5.82
CA PRO A 5 -0.25 -15.89 -6.95
C PRO A 5 1.04 -15.13 -7.22
N VAL A 6 2.11 -15.85 -7.61
CA VAL A 6 3.45 -15.27 -7.84
C VAL A 6 3.41 -14.11 -8.83
N GLU A 7 2.62 -14.22 -9.90
CA GLU A 7 2.52 -13.16 -10.91
C GLU A 7 1.86 -11.89 -10.35
N MET A 8 0.82 -12.04 -9.53
CA MET A 8 0.20 -10.90 -8.84
C MET A 8 1.18 -10.22 -7.88
N ARG A 9 2.03 -11.00 -7.19
CA ARG A 9 3.08 -10.45 -6.33
C ARG A 9 4.10 -9.62 -7.10
N ARG A 10 4.49 -10.10 -8.29
CA ARG A 10 5.42 -9.39 -9.19
C ARG A 10 4.80 -8.10 -9.70
N GLN A 11 3.54 -8.14 -10.11
CA GLN A 11 2.83 -6.96 -10.61
C GLN A 11 2.70 -5.88 -9.53
N VAL A 12 2.26 -6.24 -8.31
CA VAL A 12 2.15 -5.29 -7.19
C VAL A 12 3.51 -4.64 -6.88
N ARG A 13 4.61 -5.40 -6.94
CA ARG A 13 5.97 -4.85 -6.75
C ARG A 13 6.39 -3.91 -7.87
N ALA A 14 6.07 -4.27 -9.11
CA ALA A 14 6.37 -3.44 -10.28
C ALA A 14 5.59 -2.12 -10.24
N ASP A 15 4.29 -2.18 -9.93
CA ASP A 15 3.40 -1.01 -9.81
C ASP A 15 3.88 -0.06 -8.71
N ALA A 16 4.36 -0.60 -7.59
CA ALA A 16 4.92 0.16 -6.48
C ALA A 16 6.31 0.75 -6.77
N GLY A 17 7.00 0.29 -7.82
CA GLY A 17 8.36 0.70 -8.16
C GLY A 17 9.37 0.43 -7.03
N GLY A 18 9.18 -0.66 -6.28
CA GLY A 18 10.02 -1.01 -5.13
C GLY A 18 9.96 -0.01 -3.97
N ARG A 19 8.82 0.67 -3.80
CA ARG A 19 8.61 1.63 -2.71
C ARG A 19 7.44 1.21 -1.86
N CYS A 20 7.53 1.45 -0.55
CA CYS A 20 6.40 1.33 0.33
C CYS A 20 5.34 2.31 -0.14
N GLY A 21 4.11 1.88 -0.33
CA GLY A 21 3.11 2.84 -0.76
C GLY A 21 2.74 3.85 0.33
N TYR A 22 2.92 3.52 1.62
CA TYR A 22 2.46 4.35 2.76
C TYR A 22 3.41 5.53 2.91
N CYS A 23 4.68 5.22 3.18
CA CYS A 23 5.71 6.22 3.44
C CYS A 23 6.56 6.56 2.21
N ARG A 24 6.36 5.89 1.06
CA ARG A 24 7.12 6.10 -0.19
C ARG A 24 8.62 5.78 -0.10
N THR A 25 9.07 5.27 1.04
CA THR A 25 10.44 4.79 1.27
C THR A 25 10.75 3.64 0.32
N ALA A 26 11.90 3.70 -0.34
CA ALA A 26 12.35 2.65 -1.23
C ALA A 26 12.85 1.43 -0.43
N GLU A 27 12.66 0.23 -0.99
CA GLU A 27 13.05 -1.04 -0.36
C GLU A 27 14.54 -1.09 0.04
N HIS A 28 15.42 -0.49 -0.77
CA HIS A 28 16.85 -0.41 -0.43
C HIS A 28 17.16 0.45 0.81
N LEU A 29 16.23 1.31 1.23
CA LEU A 29 16.36 2.14 2.43
C LEU A 29 15.73 1.51 3.67
N THR A 30 14.87 0.49 3.51
CA THR A 30 14.19 -0.15 4.65
C THR A 30 15.07 -1.19 5.34
N GLY A 31 16.12 -1.68 4.69
CA GLY A 31 17.00 -2.74 5.23
C GLY A 31 16.33 -4.13 5.29
N THR A 32 15.03 -4.20 5.04
CA THR A 32 14.24 -5.43 4.92
C THR A 32 13.40 -5.39 3.64
N PRO A 33 13.10 -6.55 3.02
CA PRO A 33 12.19 -6.63 1.90
C PRO A 33 10.83 -6.04 2.27
N LEU A 34 10.22 -5.32 1.33
CA LEU A 34 8.85 -4.87 1.50
C LEU A 34 7.89 -6.06 1.41
N GLU A 35 6.79 -6.01 2.14
CA GLU A 35 5.78 -7.06 2.22
C GLU A 35 4.55 -6.66 1.40
N ILE A 36 3.78 -7.65 0.95
CA ILE A 36 2.49 -7.37 0.32
C ILE A 36 1.44 -7.29 1.42
N ASP A 37 0.79 -6.15 1.53
CA ASP A 37 -0.28 -5.89 2.50
C ASP A 37 -1.62 -5.71 1.78
N HIS A 38 -2.69 -6.10 2.46
CA HIS A 38 -4.06 -5.87 2.01
C HIS A 38 -4.58 -4.54 2.57
N LEU A 39 -4.99 -3.63 1.69
CA LEU A 39 -5.58 -2.34 2.09
C LEU A 39 -6.80 -2.55 3.01
N ILE A 40 -7.67 -3.49 2.62
CA ILE A 40 -8.72 -4.06 3.46
C ILE A 40 -8.21 -5.43 3.93
N PRO A 41 -7.92 -5.62 5.23
CA PRO A 41 -7.48 -6.89 5.80
C PRO A 41 -8.45 -8.03 5.52
N GLU A 42 -7.89 -9.22 5.29
CA GLU A 42 -8.66 -10.46 5.11
C GLU A 42 -9.61 -10.72 6.29
N SER A 43 -9.20 -10.38 7.52
CA SER A 43 -10.00 -10.54 8.74
C SER A 43 -11.31 -9.75 8.71
N THR A 44 -11.39 -8.69 7.89
CA THR A 44 -12.57 -7.83 7.72
C THR A 44 -13.32 -8.13 6.41
N GLY A 45 -12.98 -9.21 5.71
CA GLY A 45 -13.58 -9.59 4.42
C GLY A 45 -12.89 -8.99 3.20
N GLY A 46 -11.65 -8.50 3.34
CA GLY A 46 -10.86 -8.00 2.23
C GLY A 46 -10.51 -9.07 1.20
N LEU A 47 -10.69 -8.75 -0.08
CA LEU A 47 -10.41 -9.67 -1.19
C LEU A 47 -8.92 -9.68 -1.56
N THR A 48 -8.40 -10.83 -1.96
CA THR A 48 -7.04 -10.94 -2.52
C THR A 48 -7.07 -10.63 -4.02
N ILE A 49 -7.22 -9.34 -4.34
CA ILE A 49 -7.24 -8.80 -5.70
C ILE A 49 -6.20 -7.70 -5.83
N GLN A 50 -5.67 -7.48 -7.03
CA GLN A 50 -4.62 -6.49 -7.27
C GLN A 50 -4.97 -5.09 -6.71
N ASP A 51 -6.24 -4.66 -6.85
CA ASP A 51 -6.70 -3.36 -6.35
C ASP A 51 -6.73 -3.23 -4.81
N ASN A 52 -6.74 -4.35 -4.09
CA ASN A 52 -6.69 -4.39 -2.63
C ASN A 52 -5.29 -4.74 -2.11
N LEU A 53 -4.32 -4.98 -2.99
CA LEU A 53 -2.96 -5.38 -2.60
C LEU A 53 -1.96 -4.27 -2.89
N TRP A 54 -0.93 -4.22 -2.07
CA TRP A 54 0.06 -3.17 -2.15
C TRP A 54 1.38 -3.56 -1.49
N LEU A 55 2.45 -2.82 -1.79
CA LEU A 55 3.75 -3.02 -1.19
C LEU A 55 3.97 -2.12 0.05
N ALA A 56 4.18 -2.72 1.22
CA ALA A 56 4.35 -2.04 2.51
C ALA A 56 5.72 -2.34 3.15
N CYS A 57 6.32 -1.38 3.85
CA CYS A 57 7.46 -1.68 4.71
C CYS A 57 6.98 -2.25 6.05
N HIS A 58 7.82 -3.04 6.71
CA HIS A 58 7.49 -3.68 7.98
C HIS A 58 6.91 -2.69 9.01
N ARG A 59 7.56 -1.53 9.19
CA ARG A 59 7.08 -0.48 10.11
C ARG A 59 5.67 0.01 9.79
N CYS A 60 5.38 0.29 8.52
CA CYS A 60 4.05 0.77 8.12
C CYS A 60 3.01 -0.35 8.19
N ASN A 61 3.39 -1.57 7.84
CA ASN A 61 2.54 -2.74 7.95
C ASN A 61 2.12 -3.00 9.41
N GLU A 62 3.09 -2.97 10.33
CA GLU A 62 2.86 -3.11 11.76
C GLU A 62 2.02 -1.96 12.34
N PHE A 63 2.31 -0.71 11.92
CA PHE A 63 1.54 0.46 12.36
C PHE A 63 0.08 0.40 11.92
N LYS A 64 -0.19 -0.05 10.68
CA LYS A 64 -1.55 -0.28 10.18
C LYS A 64 -2.22 -1.41 10.96
N GLY A 65 -1.59 -2.57 11.06
CA GLY A 65 -2.20 -3.76 11.65
C GLY A 65 -3.51 -4.14 10.95
N ASP A 66 -4.55 -4.38 11.74
CA ASP A 66 -5.92 -4.66 11.30
C ASP A 66 -6.77 -3.39 11.12
N ARG A 67 -6.20 -2.20 11.31
CA ARG A 67 -6.93 -0.94 11.21
C ARG A 67 -7.17 -0.60 9.74
N THR A 68 -8.45 -0.60 9.35
CA THR A 68 -8.93 -0.20 8.02
C THR A 68 -9.28 1.28 7.92
N VAL A 69 -9.53 1.93 9.05
CA VAL A 69 -10.12 3.27 9.13
C VAL A 69 -9.34 4.11 10.12
N ALA A 70 -8.83 5.25 9.66
CA ALA A 70 -8.72 6.41 10.53
C ALA A 70 -10.13 7.03 10.57
N THR A 71 -10.78 7.00 11.74
CA THR A 71 -12.06 7.68 11.95
C THR A 71 -11.80 9.18 11.97
N ASP A 72 -11.79 9.79 10.79
CA ASP A 72 -11.88 11.24 10.66
C ASP A 72 -13.31 11.54 10.17
N PRO A 73 -14.19 12.13 11.00
CA PRO A 73 -15.61 12.30 10.69
C PRO A 73 -15.89 13.21 9.48
N ASP A 74 -14.89 13.94 8.97
CA ASP A 74 -14.99 14.73 7.73
C ASP A 74 -14.45 14.01 6.49
N ILE A 75 -13.89 12.80 6.64
CA ILE A 75 -13.34 12.00 5.54
C ILE A 75 -14.34 10.90 5.19
N VAL A 76 -15.47 11.29 4.61
CA VAL A 76 -16.26 10.38 3.77
C VAL A 76 -15.43 10.11 2.52
N ILE A 77 -14.55 9.10 2.59
CA ILE A 77 -13.97 8.53 1.38
C ILE A 77 -14.20 7.02 1.38
N GLN A 78 -15.33 6.64 0.77
CA GLN A 78 -15.56 5.39 0.04
C GLN A 78 -14.56 5.21 -1.14
N LYS A 79 -13.28 5.53 -0.94
CA LYS A 79 -12.25 5.57 -1.98
C LYS A 79 -10.87 5.69 -1.32
N SER A 80 -10.34 4.57 -0.88
CA SER A 80 -8.91 4.25 -0.78
C SER A 80 -7.98 5.49 -0.71
N PHE A 81 -8.01 6.23 0.41
CA PHE A 81 -7.18 7.43 0.63
C PHE A 81 -5.68 7.11 0.64
N PHE A 82 -5.33 5.83 0.74
CA PHE A 82 -3.97 5.32 0.69
C PHE A 82 -3.45 5.03 -0.73
N ARG A 83 -4.19 5.36 -1.80
CA ARG A 83 -3.69 5.16 -3.18
C ARG A 83 -2.92 6.41 -3.63
N PRO A 84 -1.57 6.42 -3.68
CA PRO A 84 -0.85 7.45 -4.41
C PRO A 84 -1.26 7.36 -5.88
N PRO A 85 -1.24 8.48 -6.63
CA PRO A 85 -1.49 8.42 -8.05
C PRO A 85 -0.47 7.45 -8.66
N LEU A 86 -0.99 6.44 -9.37
CA LEU A 86 -0.20 5.61 -10.28
C LEU A 86 0.74 6.54 -11.03
N ARG A 87 2.02 6.15 -11.13
CA ARG A 87 3.07 6.92 -11.78
C ARG A 87 2.70 7.09 -13.26
N VAL A 88 1.93 8.13 -13.58
CA VAL A 88 1.74 8.58 -14.96
C VAL A 88 3.06 9.22 -15.41
N PRO A 89 3.65 8.82 -16.54
CA PRO A 89 4.84 9.48 -17.05
C PRO A 89 4.52 10.97 -17.30
N GLY A 90 5.19 11.89 -16.59
CA GLY A 90 5.10 13.34 -16.88
C GLY A 90 4.31 14.23 -15.91
N LYS A 91 4.01 13.80 -14.67
CA LYS A 91 3.42 14.72 -13.65
C LYS A 91 4.18 14.60 -12.33
N GLU A 92 4.82 15.68 -11.94
CA GLU A 92 5.60 15.82 -10.71
C GLU A 92 4.67 16.00 -9.50
N THR A 93 4.48 14.96 -8.69
CA THR A 93 3.71 15.09 -7.44
C THR A 93 4.66 15.41 -6.30
N VAL A 94 4.79 16.70 -6.00
CA VAL A 94 5.49 17.24 -4.84
C VAL A 94 4.73 16.83 -3.57
N CYS A 95 5.32 15.94 -2.78
CA CYS A 95 4.89 15.72 -1.40
C CYS A 95 5.70 16.69 -0.53
N ARG A 96 5.12 17.83 -0.13
CA ARG A 96 5.80 18.78 0.77
C ARG A 96 6.04 18.11 2.12
N ARG A 97 7.32 18.11 2.53
CA ARG A 97 7.80 17.81 3.88
C ARG A 97 7.13 18.73 4.89
N MET A 98 6.75 18.17 6.04
CA MET A 98 6.95 18.82 7.33
C MET A 98 7.82 17.89 8.17
#